data_AF-A0A535YKV1-F1
#
_entry.id   AF-A0A535YKV1-F1
#
_cell.length_a   1.000
_cell.length_b   1.000
_cell.length_c   1.000
_cell.angle_alpha   90.00
_cell.angle_beta   90.00
_cell.angle_gamma   90.00
#
_symmetry.space_group_name_H-M   'P 1'
#
loop_
_entity.id
_entity.type
_entity.pdbx_description
1 polymer ?
#
loop_
_entity_poly.entity_id
_entity_poly.type
_entity_poly.pdbx_seq_one_letter_code
_entity_poly.pdbx_strand_id
1 'polypeptide(L)'
;MPLTRFKDRLRVPPVLRPTCDRQRSPATLAVHMVAHRVRLHSELPPTDVWTYEGHLPGPTIEVRRGQHVRVEWINALPVRRPYPVTAFTAEDPAADAAPDQIPQNLPGRGRGRVNEAVAALRPWTVVHLHGGRVAAGYDGWTENGAASGQTILGDYSNDQRAALLWYHDHAMGITRFNVYSGLAGLWIIRDAEEEALGLPAGRYEIPLLIQDRNLDTTPNGDLTGRLLHKVEDNTMEFFGPFTMVNGTIWPHLPVESRQYRLRVLNGSNARTYRLVLLDGNGRSVTGAIRQIGTDGGLLARPVSIPPAGLVLAPAERADLLVDFRPFRGERLRLVNTAGSPFDGSPSNQAPGTPDPTNRLPYPDVMEFRVSGQRVNDTFVLPERLASFRGAACCARRRGGWHAHAPRARTGQRVRGTPDAAHDRGHR
;
A
#
# COMPACT_ATOMS: atom_id res chain seq x y z
N MET A 1 -24.89 -11.68 8.95
CA MET A 1 -24.64 -12.37 7.65
C MET A 1 -23.37 -11.80 7.02
N PRO A 2 -22.60 -12.55 6.21
CA PRO A 2 -21.50 -11.99 5.43
C PRO A 2 -22.02 -11.00 4.38
N LEU A 3 -21.21 -10.00 4.04
CA LEU A 3 -21.56 -8.97 3.06
C LEU A 3 -21.64 -9.55 1.64
N THR A 4 -22.61 -9.07 0.85
CA THR A 4 -22.80 -9.48 -0.55
C THR A 4 -21.65 -8.96 -1.42
N ARG A 5 -20.71 -9.83 -1.79
CA ARG A 5 -19.59 -9.51 -2.68
C ARG A 5 -20.04 -8.83 -3.97
N PHE A 6 -19.25 -7.87 -4.46
CA PHE A 6 -19.42 -7.20 -5.75
C PHE A 6 -20.74 -6.42 -5.91
N LYS A 7 -21.47 -6.17 -4.82
CA LYS A 7 -22.72 -5.40 -4.83
C LYS A 7 -22.46 -3.95 -5.25
N ASP A 8 -21.50 -3.31 -4.60
CA ASP A 8 -21.20 -1.89 -4.78
C ASP A 8 -20.23 -1.62 -5.92
N ARG A 9 -20.36 -0.46 -6.55
CA ARG A 9 -19.44 0.01 -7.59
C ARG A 9 -18.15 0.54 -6.95
N LEU A 10 -17.02 0.30 -7.61
CA LEU A 10 -15.73 0.90 -7.28
C LEU A 10 -15.85 2.43 -7.27
N ARG A 11 -15.39 3.05 -6.19
CA ARG A 11 -15.18 4.51 -6.12
C ARG A 11 -13.78 4.82 -6.66
N VAL A 12 -13.63 5.99 -7.28
CA VAL A 12 -12.32 6.53 -7.67
C VAL A 12 -12.15 7.84 -6.90
N PRO A 13 -11.05 8.06 -6.17
CA PRO A 13 -10.80 9.32 -5.49
C PRO A 13 -10.82 10.49 -6.49
N PRO A 14 -11.29 11.69 -6.10
CA PRO A 14 -11.19 12.86 -6.96
C PRO A 14 -9.73 13.20 -7.25
N VAL A 15 -9.47 13.88 -8.37
CA VAL A 15 -8.14 14.39 -8.70
C VAL A 15 -7.98 15.80 -8.14
N LEU A 16 -6.95 16.02 -7.32
CA LEU A 16 -6.56 17.33 -6.81
C LEU A 16 -5.31 17.80 -7.58
N ARG A 17 -5.33 19.01 -8.12
CA ARG A 17 -4.19 19.59 -8.85
C ARG A 17 -3.77 20.91 -8.19
N PRO A 18 -2.47 21.16 -7.99
CA PRO A 18 -1.98 22.42 -7.42
C PRO A 18 -2.44 23.64 -8.20
N THR A 19 -2.81 24.70 -7.48
CA THR A 19 -3.12 25.99 -8.10
C THR A 19 -1.84 26.73 -8.44
N CYS A 20 -1.65 27.01 -9.73
CA CYS A 20 -0.57 27.87 -10.23
C CYS A 20 -1.12 29.27 -10.52
N ASP A 21 -0.83 30.23 -9.65
CA ASP A 21 -0.86 31.64 -10.06
C ASP A 21 0.35 31.89 -10.97
N ARG A 22 0.16 32.54 -12.12
CA ARG A 22 1.22 32.82 -13.11
C ARG A 22 2.37 33.66 -12.55
N GLN A 23 2.19 34.30 -11.39
CA GLN A 23 3.22 35.07 -10.70
C GLN A 23 3.81 34.38 -9.45
N ARG A 24 3.28 33.23 -8.99
CA ARG A 24 3.77 32.53 -7.79
C ARG A 24 4.28 31.13 -8.13
N SER A 25 5.60 31.02 -8.22
CA SER A 25 6.30 29.76 -7.97
C SER A 25 6.71 29.72 -6.49
N PRO A 26 6.51 28.62 -5.76
CA PRO A 26 5.90 27.36 -6.20
C PRO A 26 4.36 27.42 -6.24
N ALA A 27 3.77 26.42 -6.92
CA ALA A 27 2.33 26.18 -6.87
C ALA A 27 1.90 25.73 -5.46
N THR A 28 0.65 25.91 -5.10
CA THR A 28 0.15 25.63 -3.74
C THR A 28 -1.01 24.64 -3.71
N LEU A 29 -1.09 23.92 -2.59
CA LEU A 29 -2.24 23.14 -2.14
C LEU A 29 -2.45 23.35 -0.63
N ALA A 30 -3.71 23.37 -0.21
CA ALA A 30 -4.09 23.10 1.17
C ALA A 30 -4.83 21.76 1.20
N VAL A 31 -4.52 20.91 2.18
CA VAL A 31 -5.12 19.58 2.33
C VAL A 31 -5.49 19.37 3.80
N HIS A 32 -6.79 19.37 4.07
CA HIS A 32 -7.37 19.22 5.39
C HIS A 32 -7.54 17.75 5.76
N MET A 33 -6.92 17.35 6.87
CA MET A 33 -7.21 16.09 7.56
C MET A 33 -8.48 16.28 8.39
N VAL A 34 -9.57 15.62 8.02
CA VAL A 34 -10.90 15.77 8.62
C VAL A 34 -11.50 14.42 9.01
N ALA A 35 -12.30 14.42 10.08
CA ALA A 35 -13.11 13.26 10.46
C ALA A 35 -14.38 13.22 9.60
N HIS A 36 -14.63 12.09 8.96
CA HIS A 36 -15.76 11.90 8.05
C HIS A 36 -16.48 10.58 8.31
N ARG A 37 -17.69 10.40 7.76
CA ARG A 37 -18.46 9.16 7.85
C ARG A 37 -18.65 8.55 6.47
N VAL A 38 -17.88 7.50 6.19
CA VAL A 38 -17.87 6.84 4.88
C VAL A 38 -18.56 5.49 4.99
N ARG A 39 -19.47 5.19 4.07
CA ARG A 39 -20.03 3.85 3.95
C ARG A 39 -19.04 2.94 3.21
N LEU A 40 -18.58 1.87 3.85
CA LEU A 40 -17.61 0.91 3.26
C LEU A 40 -18.28 -0.14 2.38
N HIS A 41 -19.53 -0.50 2.69
CA HIS A 41 -20.40 -1.37 1.88
C HIS A 41 -21.86 -0.94 2.04
N SER A 42 -22.73 -1.08 1.03
CA SER A 42 -24.13 -0.62 1.06
C SER A 42 -24.96 -1.26 2.17
N GLU A 43 -24.58 -2.48 2.58
CA GLU A 43 -25.17 -3.26 3.68
C GLU A 43 -24.58 -2.93 5.06
N LEU A 44 -23.68 -1.95 5.16
CA LEU A 44 -23.13 -1.45 6.42
C LEU A 44 -23.68 -0.04 6.75
N PRO A 45 -23.78 0.30 8.06
CA PRO A 45 -23.91 1.68 8.48
C PRO A 45 -22.62 2.48 8.13
N PRO A 46 -22.67 3.83 8.10
CA PRO A 46 -21.49 4.65 7.83
C PRO A 46 -20.43 4.55 8.93
N THR A 47 -19.20 4.23 8.53
CA THR A 47 -18.00 4.10 9.37
C THR A 47 -17.38 5.47 9.65
N ASP A 48 -17.06 5.78 10.91
CA ASP A 48 -16.24 6.93 11.26
C ASP A 48 -14.78 6.68 10.83
N VAL A 49 -14.22 7.61 10.06
CA VAL A 49 -12.87 7.55 9.48
C VAL A 49 -12.17 8.91 9.59
N TRP A 50 -10.85 8.91 9.48
CA TRP A 50 -10.05 10.11 9.22
C TRP A 50 -9.65 10.12 7.75
N THR A 51 -9.71 11.30 7.13
CA THR A 51 -9.64 11.44 5.68
C THR A 51 -8.90 12.71 5.30
N TYR A 52 -8.23 12.71 4.16
CA TYR A 52 -7.80 13.94 3.51
C TYR A 52 -8.97 14.45 2.64
N GLU A 53 -9.35 15.73 2.76
CA GLU A 53 -10.46 16.37 2.04
C GLU A 53 -11.83 15.65 2.15
N GLY A 54 -12.06 14.86 3.21
CA GLY A 54 -13.31 14.10 3.35
C GLY A 54 -13.39 12.82 2.50
N HIS A 55 -12.33 12.48 1.75
CA HIS A 55 -12.31 11.33 0.85
C HIS A 55 -11.54 10.14 1.43
N LEU A 56 -12.03 8.92 1.13
CA LEU A 56 -11.39 7.65 1.47
C LEU A 56 -11.24 6.77 0.21
N PRO A 57 -10.02 6.55 -0.31
CA PRO A 57 -8.77 7.25 -0.01
C PRO A 57 -8.87 8.77 -0.23
N GLY A 58 -7.89 9.50 0.32
CA GLY A 58 -7.70 10.92 0.02
C GLY A 58 -7.55 11.18 -1.49
N PRO A 59 -7.75 12.44 -1.95
CA PRO A 59 -7.67 12.80 -3.36
C PRO A 59 -6.39 12.31 -4.02
N THR A 60 -6.48 11.91 -5.29
CA THR A 60 -5.30 11.64 -6.11
C THR A 60 -4.68 12.98 -6.47
N ILE A 61 -3.56 13.34 -5.84
CA ILE A 61 -2.80 14.54 -6.18
C ILE A 61 -2.09 14.27 -7.51
N GLU A 62 -2.31 15.10 -8.52
CA GLU A 62 -1.66 14.96 -9.82
C GLU A 62 -0.81 16.19 -10.14
N VAL A 63 0.46 15.93 -10.45
CA VAL A 63 1.48 16.94 -10.74
C VAL A 63 2.30 16.55 -11.96
N ARG A 64 3.01 17.52 -12.56
CA ARG A 64 4.02 17.24 -13.58
C ARG A 64 5.42 17.18 -12.96
N ARG A 65 6.31 16.41 -13.58
CA ARG A 65 7.73 16.39 -13.21
C ARG A 65 8.31 17.80 -13.22
N GLY A 66 9.01 18.17 -12.15
CA GLY A 66 9.60 19.50 -11.95
C GLY A 66 8.59 20.61 -11.63
N GLN A 67 7.28 20.30 -11.50
CA GLN A 67 6.31 21.24 -10.95
C GLN A 67 6.57 21.34 -9.43
N HIS A 68 7.19 22.42 -9.00
CA HIS A 68 7.41 22.68 -7.58
C HIS A 68 6.09 23.01 -6.88
N VAL A 69 5.75 22.25 -5.84
CA VAL A 69 4.50 22.38 -5.07
C VAL A 69 4.82 22.54 -3.58
N ARG A 70 4.19 23.52 -2.93
CA ARG A 70 4.04 23.56 -1.47
C ARG A 70 2.66 23.08 -1.06
N VAL A 71 2.61 22.26 -0.01
CA VAL A 71 1.36 21.71 0.53
C VAL A 71 1.24 22.09 2.00
N GLU A 72 0.09 22.65 2.37
CA GLU A 72 -0.31 22.85 3.76
C GLU A 72 -1.16 21.65 4.19
N TRP A 73 -0.57 20.71 4.94
CA TRP A 73 -1.28 19.58 5.52
C TRP A 73 -1.90 20.01 6.85
N ILE A 74 -3.17 20.41 6.81
CA ILE A 74 -3.87 21.07 7.92
C ILE A 74 -4.57 19.99 8.77
N ASN A 75 -4.15 19.82 10.02
CA ASN A 75 -4.81 18.89 10.93
C ASN A 75 -6.10 19.51 11.50
N ALA A 76 -7.23 19.28 10.83
CA ALA A 76 -8.56 19.73 11.24
C ALA A 76 -9.37 18.62 11.96
N LEU A 77 -8.68 17.60 12.50
CA LEU A 77 -9.31 16.46 13.18
C LEU A 77 -9.81 16.86 14.59
N PRO A 78 -11.04 16.49 14.98
CA PRO A 78 -11.64 16.98 16.22
C PRO A 78 -11.07 16.28 17.48
N VAL A 79 -10.47 17.06 18.38
CA VAL A 79 -9.90 16.58 19.67
C VAL A 79 -10.93 15.87 20.58
N ARG A 80 -12.21 16.24 20.50
CA ARG A 80 -13.27 15.75 21.40
C ARG A 80 -14.10 14.58 20.86
N ARG A 81 -13.70 13.94 19.74
CA ARG A 81 -14.36 12.72 19.24
C ARG A 81 -13.55 11.48 19.59
N PRO A 82 -14.19 10.33 19.84
CA PRO A 82 -13.49 9.06 20.01
C PRO A 82 -12.60 8.74 18.81
N TYR A 83 -11.46 8.08 19.05
CA TYR A 83 -10.61 7.59 17.98
C TYR A 83 -11.42 6.61 17.08
N PRO A 84 -11.32 6.69 15.74
CA PRO A 84 -12.18 5.94 14.82
C PRO A 84 -11.95 4.41 14.84
N VAL A 85 -10.78 3.97 15.31
CA VAL A 85 -10.37 2.56 15.36
C VAL A 85 -10.52 2.02 16.78
N THR A 86 -11.16 0.86 16.95
CA THR A 86 -10.95 0.01 18.13
C THR A 86 -9.68 -0.81 17.88
N ALA A 87 -8.67 -0.71 18.73
CA ALA A 87 -7.57 -1.68 18.75
C ALA A 87 -7.86 -2.80 19.75
N PHE A 88 -7.62 -4.04 19.34
CA PHE A 88 -7.94 -5.24 20.12
C PHE A 88 -6.88 -6.32 19.89
N THR A 89 -6.38 -6.90 20.99
CA THR A 89 -5.58 -8.12 20.94
C THR A 89 -6.48 -9.28 21.35
N ALA A 90 -6.75 -10.18 20.41
CA ALA A 90 -7.44 -11.42 20.68
C ALA A 90 -6.53 -12.41 21.41
N GLU A 91 -7.13 -13.22 22.28
CA GLU A 91 -6.48 -14.45 22.73
C GLU A 91 -6.18 -15.31 21.49
N ASP A 92 -4.99 -15.93 21.44
CA ASP A 92 -4.62 -16.81 20.34
C ASP A 92 -5.63 -17.95 20.18
N PRO A 93 -5.82 -18.46 18.94
CA PRO A 93 -6.61 -19.67 18.74
C PRO A 93 -6.00 -20.84 19.54
N ALA A 94 -6.85 -21.74 20.04
CA ALA A 94 -6.39 -23.03 20.54
C ALA A 94 -5.59 -23.77 19.45
N ALA A 95 -4.62 -24.59 19.85
CA ALA A 95 -3.73 -25.27 18.88
C ALA A 95 -4.48 -26.21 17.92
N ASP A 96 -5.68 -26.65 18.29
CA ASP A 96 -6.63 -27.48 17.56
C ASP A 96 -7.85 -26.71 17.02
N ALA A 97 -7.85 -25.37 17.12
CA ALA A 97 -8.96 -24.54 16.67
C ALA A 97 -9.23 -24.75 15.17
N ALA A 98 -10.52 -24.82 14.82
CA ALA A 98 -10.90 -24.97 13.41
C ALA A 98 -10.45 -23.72 12.62
N PRO A 99 -10.13 -23.84 11.31
CA PRO A 99 -9.57 -22.73 10.54
C PRO A 99 -10.45 -21.46 10.52
N ASP A 100 -11.77 -21.64 10.54
CA ASP A 100 -12.77 -20.59 10.62
C ASP A 100 -12.87 -19.91 12.01
N GLN A 101 -12.17 -20.43 13.03
CA GLN A 101 -12.10 -19.90 14.38
C GLN A 101 -10.85 -19.04 14.66
N ILE A 102 -9.91 -18.93 13.70
CA ILE A 102 -8.75 -18.04 13.84
C ILE A 102 -9.23 -16.59 14.04
N PRO A 103 -8.87 -15.90 15.15
CA PRO A 103 -9.51 -14.65 15.55
C PRO A 103 -9.50 -13.56 14.48
N GLN A 104 -8.42 -13.37 13.73
CA GLN A 104 -8.33 -12.36 12.68
C GLN A 104 -9.22 -12.66 11.45
N ASN A 105 -9.64 -13.92 11.23
CA ASN A 105 -10.61 -14.27 10.17
C ASN A 105 -12.02 -13.74 10.46
N LEU A 106 -12.33 -13.47 11.73
CA LEU A 106 -13.66 -13.16 12.21
C LEU A 106 -13.85 -11.67 12.53
N PRO A 107 -15.01 -11.08 12.18
CA PRO A 107 -15.41 -9.78 12.69
C PRO A 107 -15.72 -9.85 14.18
N GLY A 108 -15.79 -8.67 14.81
CA GLY A 108 -16.03 -8.54 16.23
C GLY A 108 -14.80 -8.88 17.08
N ARG A 109 -14.86 -8.44 18.34
CA ARG A 109 -13.76 -8.57 19.29
C ARG A 109 -13.50 -10.04 19.66
N GLY A 110 -14.53 -10.76 20.11
CA GLY A 110 -14.36 -12.10 20.67
C GLY A 110 -13.71 -12.06 22.05
N ARG A 111 -12.90 -13.07 22.40
CA ARG A 111 -12.10 -13.08 23.63
C ARG A 111 -10.77 -12.35 23.43
N GLY A 112 -10.30 -11.67 24.47
CA GLY A 112 -9.11 -10.82 24.41
C GLY A 112 -9.30 -9.47 25.10
N ARG A 113 -8.46 -8.50 24.72
CA ARG A 113 -8.27 -7.23 25.43
C ARG A 113 -8.39 -6.04 24.47
N VAL A 114 -9.23 -5.06 24.81
CA VAL A 114 -9.26 -3.75 24.15
C VAL A 114 -8.03 -2.95 24.59
N ASN A 115 -7.37 -2.28 23.66
CA ASN A 115 -6.30 -1.34 24.00
C ASN A 115 -6.88 0.07 24.21
N GLU A 116 -7.23 0.38 25.47
CA GLU A 116 -7.83 1.67 25.85
C GLU A 116 -6.89 2.87 25.60
N ALA A 117 -5.57 2.66 25.55
CA ALA A 117 -4.64 3.73 25.19
C ALA A 117 -4.81 4.19 23.72
N VAL A 118 -5.26 3.29 22.83
CA VAL A 118 -5.62 3.65 21.44
C VAL A 118 -6.94 4.43 21.39
N ALA A 119 -7.92 4.06 22.22
CA ALA A 119 -9.18 4.82 22.31
C ALA A 119 -8.97 6.25 22.84
N ALA A 120 -7.94 6.45 23.66
CA ALA A 120 -7.52 7.75 24.21
C ALA A 120 -6.59 8.57 23.30
N LEU A 121 -6.21 8.08 22.11
CA LEU A 121 -5.35 8.83 21.19
C LEU A 121 -6.02 10.13 20.72
N ARG A 122 -5.30 11.23 20.90
CA ARG A 122 -5.66 12.53 20.32
C ARG A 122 -5.14 12.62 18.88
N PRO A 123 -5.74 13.47 18.02
CA PRO A 123 -5.21 13.69 16.68
C PRO A 123 -3.78 14.22 16.72
N TRP A 124 -2.86 13.37 16.28
CA TRP A 124 -1.45 13.63 16.06
C TRP A 124 -1.07 12.94 14.75
N THR A 125 -0.64 13.73 13.77
CA THR A 125 -0.46 13.28 12.39
C THR A 125 0.88 13.73 11.83
N VAL A 126 1.47 12.94 10.95
CA VAL A 126 2.68 13.26 10.17
C VAL A 126 2.43 12.80 8.74
N VAL A 127 2.63 13.63 7.71
CA VAL A 127 2.42 13.18 6.32
C VAL A 127 3.76 12.83 5.66
N HIS A 128 3.91 11.56 5.25
CA HIS A 128 5.02 11.10 4.41
C HIS A 128 4.55 10.98 2.95
N LEU A 129 5.37 11.45 2.00
CA LEU A 129 5.16 11.22 0.56
C LEU A 129 6.04 10.05 0.11
N HIS A 130 5.50 8.84 0.24
CA HIS A 130 6.22 7.60 0.01
C HIS A 130 6.66 7.46 -1.45
N GLY A 131 7.97 7.28 -1.63
CA GLY A 131 8.66 7.22 -2.93
C GLY A 131 9.00 8.58 -3.53
N GLY A 132 8.65 9.69 -2.85
CA GLY A 132 9.00 11.03 -3.26
C GLY A 132 10.50 11.32 -3.05
N ARG A 133 11.11 12.06 -3.98
CA ARG A 133 12.45 12.63 -3.83
C ARG A 133 12.33 13.96 -3.06
N VAL A 134 12.16 13.85 -1.75
CA VAL A 134 11.89 14.97 -0.85
C VAL A 134 13.12 15.29 0.00
N ALA A 135 13.26 16.55 0.44
CA ALA A 135 14.27 16.91 1.43
C ALA A 135 13.79 16.48 2.83
N ALA A 136 14.70 16.01 3.70
CA ALA A 136 14.37 15.38 4.99
C ALA A 136 13.40 16.20 5.88
N GLY A 137 13.47 17.53 5.85
CA GLY A 137 12.55 18.40 6.62
C GLY A 137 11.08 18.34 6.19
N TYR A 138 10.80 17.84 4.98
CA TYR A 138 9.45 17.72 4.40
C TYR A 138 9.06 16.27 4.07
N ASP A 139 9.92 15.31 4.39
CA ASP A 139 9.73 13.89 4.08
C ASP A 139 8.72 13.21 5.01
N GLY A 140 8.35 13.83 6.14
CA GLY A 140 7.45 13.24 7.13
C GLY A 140 8.19 12.42 8.19
N TRP A 141 9.26 13.00 8.78
CA TRP A 141 9.92 12.43 9.96
C TRP A 141 8.89 12.14 11.06
N THR A 142 8.93 10.93 11.62
CA THR A 142 7.89 10.33 12.49
C THR A 142 7.51 11.19 13.71
N GLU A 143 8.40 12.05 14.17
CA GLU A 143 8.20 12.90 15.37
C GLU A 143 7.78 14.34 15.01
N ASN A 144 7.90 14.75 13.74
CA ASN A 144 7.57 16.10 13.25
C ASN A 144 6.06 16.24 12.96
N GLY A 145 5.24 15.88 13.95
CA GLY A 145 3.78 15.85 13.82
C GLY A 145 3.09 17.18 14.09
N ALA A 146 1.85 17.25 13.64
CA ALA A 146 0.89 18.30 13.95
C ALA A 146 -0.23 17.74 14.83
N ALA A 147 -0.52 18.43 15.92
CA ALA A 147 -1.77 18.26 16.66
C ALA A 147 -2.94 18.93 15.93
N SER A 148 -4.17 18.64 16.35
CA SER A 148 -5.37 19.36 15.89
C SER A 148 -5.18 20.88 15.94
N GLY A 149 -5.53 21.56 14.85
CA GLY A 149 -5.39 23.01 14.65
C GLY A 149 -4.02 23.44 14.10
N GLN A 150 -3.03 22.55 14.02
CA GLN A 150 -1.72 22.84 13.46
C GLN A 150 -1.60 22.37 12.01
N THR A 151 -0.61 22.92 11.29
CA THR A 151 -0.33 22.64 9.88
C THR A 151 1.10 22.13 9.73
N ILE A 152 1.28 21.07 8.93
CA ILE A 152 2.60 20.63 8.47
C ILE A 152 2.82 21.21 7.08
N LEU A 153 3.94 21.88 6.86
CA LEU A 153 4.33 22.36 5.54
C LEU A 153 5.10 21.25 4.81
N GLY A 154 4.70 20.93 3.59
CA GLY A 154 5.46 20.12 2.65
C GLY A 154 5.98 20.99 1.49
N ASP A 155 7.19 20.71 1.02
CA ASP A 155 7.79 21.38 -0.14
C ASP A 155 8.38 20.29 -1.06
N TYR A 156 7.71 20.09 -2.20
CA TYR A 156 7.92 18.96 -3.11
C TYR A 156 8.36 19.47 -4.49
N SER A 157 9.62 19.23 -4.83
CA SER A 157 10.19 19.62 -6.14
C SER A 157 9.58 18.85 -7.33
N ASN A 158 9.11 17.64 -7.08
CA ASN A 158 8.66 16.67 -8.08
C ASN A 158 9.69 16.40 -9.20
N ASP A 159 11.00 16.64 -8.98
CA ASP A 159 12.05 16.25 -9.94
C ASP A 159 12.44 14.77 -9.80
N GLN A 160 11.52 13.92 -10.25
CA GLN A 160 11.73 12.51 -10.50
C GLN A 160 10.88 12.08 -11.70
N ARG A 161 11.10 10.88 -12.23
CA ARG A 161 10.33 10.33 -13.36
C ARG A 161 8.86 10.12 -13.00
N ALA A 162 8.01 10.03 -14.01
CA ALA A 162 6.60 9.66 -13.85
C ALA A 162 6.45 8.34 -13.08
N ALA A 163 5.60 8.34 -12.05
CA ALA A 163 5.40 7.21 -11.13
C ALA A 163 4.08 7.35 -10.37
N LEU A 164 3.57 6.22 -9.84
CA LEU A 164 2.61 6.24 -8.74
C LEU A 164 3.38 6.31 -7.41
N LEU A 165 3.26 7.46 -6.77
CA LEU A 165 3.59 7.69 -5.37
C LEU A 165 2.31 7.61 -4.52
N TRP A 166 2.46 7.64 -3.21
CA TRP A 166 1.33 7.74 -2.29
C TRP A 166 1.71 8.53 -1.05
N TYR A 167 0.73 9.21 -0.46
CA TYR A 167 0.92 9.96 0.77
C TYR A 167 0.09 9.34 1.88
N HIS A 168 0.66 9.23 3.07
CA HIS A 168 0.00 8.58 4.20
C HIS A 168 0.51 9.12 5.54
N ASP A 169 -0.24 8.84 6.60
CA ASP A 169 0.24 9.16 7.94
C ASP A 169 1.49 8.34 8.31
N HIS A 170 2.41 8.95 9.05
CA HIS A 170 3.68 8.38 9.45
C HIS A 170 4.03 8.68 10.93
N ALA A 171 3.04 8.95 11.78
CA ALA A 171 3.26 9.43 13.14
C ALA A 171 3.83 8.36 14.09
N MET A 172 4.89 8.73 14.84
CA MET A 172 5.65 7.83 15.72
C MET A 172 4.74 6.99 16.64
N GLY A 173 4.97 5.68 16.66
CA GLY A 173 4.24 4.71 17.48
C GLY A 173 2.79 4.41 17.03
N ILE A 174 2.14 5.30 16.26
CA ILE A 174 0.69 5.22 15.96
C ILE A 174 0.34 5.16 14.47
N THR A 175 1.31 5.22 13.55
CA THR A 175 1.12 5.04 12.09
C THR A 175 0.14 3.91 11.75
N ARG A 176 0.28 2.75 12.42
CA ARG A 176 -0.57 1.57 12.18
C ARG A 176 -2.07 1.85 12.38
N PHE A 177 -2.43 2.82 13.21
CA PHE A 177 -3.81 3.19 13.51
C PHE A 177 -4.27 4.39 12.67
N ASN A 178 -3.39 5.37 12.42
CA ASN A 178 -3.71 6.54 11.60
C ASN A 178 -3.89 6.20 10.10
N VAL A 179 -3.06 5.30 9.55
CA VAL A 179 -3.27 4.79 8.17
C VAL A 179 -4.52 3.91 8.12
N TYR A 180 -4.76 3.10 9.16
CA TYR A 180 -5.93 2.23 9.25
C TYR A 180 -7.24 3.00 9.34
N SER A 181 -7.25 4.15 10.03
CA SER A 181 -8.40 5.05 10.15
C SER A 181 -8.77 5.78 8.85
N GLY A 182 -7.87 5.80 7.86
CA GLY A 182 -8.13 6.29 6.51
C GLY A 182 -7.18 7.35 5.97
N LEU A 183 -6.15 7.75 6.72
CA LEU A 183 -5.15 8.73 6.27
C LEU A 183 -4.13 8.12 5.28
N ALA A 184 -4.62 7.80 4.08
CA ALA A 184 -3.83 7.47 2.90
C ALA A 184 -4.48 8.03 1.62
N GLY A 185 -3.66 8.46 0.66
CA GLY A 185 -4.07 8.95 -0.65
C GLY A 185 -2.97 8.77 -1.68
N LEU A 186 -3.25 9.07 -2.94
CA LEU A 186 -2.35 8.75 -4.07
C LEU A 186 -1.73 10.02 -4.66
N TRP A 187 -0.52 9.90 -5.19
CA TRP A 187 0.18 11.02 -5.82
C TRP A 187 0.78 10.56 -7.15
N ILE A 188 0.36 11.16 -8.26
CA ILE A 188 0.83 10.78 -9.61
C ILE A 188 1.69 11.90 -10.16
N ILE A 189 2.95 11.57 -10.47
CA ILE A 189 3.82 12.43 -11.26
C ILE A 189 3.67 12.04 -12.73
N ARG A 190 3.43 13.03 -13.60
CA ARG A 190 3.41 12.89 -15.07
C ARG A 190 4.67 13.47 -15.70
N ASP A 191 5.15 12.87 -16.78
CA ASP A 191 6.19 13.45 -17.63
C ASP A 191 5.99 13.11 -19.11
N ALA A 192 6.80 13.73 -19.96
CA ALA A 192 6.71 13.59 -21.41
C ALA A 192 7.19 12.22 -21.93
N GLU A 193 7.94 11.43 -21.14
CA GLU A 193 8.34 10.08 -21.51
C GLU A 193 7.15 9.11 -21.36
N GLU A 194 6.39 9.22 -20.27
CA GLU A 194 5.12 8.48 -20.10
C GLU A 194 4.08 8.87 -21.18
N GLU A 195 3.91 10.17 -21.43
CA GLU A 195 2.88 10.68 -22.36
C GLU A 195 3.14 10.26 -23.82
N ALA A 196 4.41 10.18 -24.23
CA ALA A 196 4.79 9.77 -25.59
C ALA A 196 4.40 8.32 -25.92
N LEU A 197 4.13 7.47 -24.91
CA LEU A 197 3.69 6.08 -25.10
C LEU A 197 2.20 5.96 -25.45
N GLY A 198 1.39 7.01 -25.28
CA GLY A 198 -0.04 6.98 -25.58
C GLY A 198 -0.84 5.96 -24.76
N LEU A 199 -0.41 5.67 -23.52
CA LEU A 199 -1.04 4.71 -22.62
C LEU A 199 -2.53 5.04 -22.36
N PRO A 200 -3.38 4.06 -22.01
CA PRO A 200 -4.75 4.31 -21.57
C PRO A 200 -4.78 5.34 -20.43
N ALA A 201 -5.57 6.39 -20.62
CA ALA A 201 -5.61 7.60 -19.79
C ALA A 201 -7.05 8.03 -19.48
N GLY A 202 -7.21 9.01 -18.59
CA GLY A 202 -8.53 9.54 -18.22
C GLY A 202 -9.42 8.44 -17.61
N ARG A 203 -10.63 8.24 -18.15
CA ARG A 203 -11.57 7.21 -17.65
C ARG A 203 -11.10 5.75 -17.84
N TYR A 204 -9.96 5.54 -18.50
CA TYR A 204 -9.34 4.22 -18.70
C TYR A 204 -8.08 4.01 -17.85
N GLU A 205 -7.70 5.01 -17.05
CA GLU A 205 -6.64 4.93 -16.05
C GLU A 205 -7.27 4.95 -14.66
N ILE A 206 -7.22 3.82 -13.96
CA ILE A 206 -7.91 3.63 -12.69
C ILE A 206 -6.88 3.41 -11.59
N PRO A 207 -6.72 4.34 -10.63
CA PRO A 207 -5.96 4.06 -9.42
C PRO A 207 -6.70 3.03 -8.55
N LEU A 208 -5.98 2.06 -8.01
CA LEU A 208 -6.49 1.01 -7.12
C LEU A 208 -5.63 0.95 -5.84
N LEU A 209 -6.07 1.63 -4.79
CA LEU A 209 -5.51 1.48 -3.45
C LEU A 209 -6.24 0.32 -2.77
N ILE A 210 -5.55 -0.82 -2.61
CA ILE A 210 -6.08 -2.01 -1.94
C ILE A 210 -5.67 -2.00 -0.46
N GLN A 211 -6.59 -2.33 0.44
CA GLN A 211 -6.30 -2.52 1.87
C GLN A 211 -7.24 -3.57 2.45
N ASP A 212 -6.79 -4.32 3.44
CA ASP A 212 -7.66 -5.15 4.27
C ASP A 212 -8.15 -4.41 5.52
N ARG A 213 -9.36 -4.74 5.95
CA ARG A 213 -9.99 -4.25 7.18
C ARG A 213 -10.72 -5.37 7.91
N ASN A 214 -10.90 -5.16 9.20
CA ASN A 214 -11.79 -5.92 10.06
C ASN A 214 -12.75 -4.93 10.76
N LEU A 215 -13.93 -5.42 11.15
CA LEU A 215 -15.06 -4.62 11.60
C LEU A 215 -15.61 -5.16 12.92
N ASP A 216 -16.04 -4.25 13.78
CA ASP A 216 -16.61 -4.58 15.10
C ASP A 216 -18.09 -5.02 14.99
N THR A 217 -18.57 -5.81 15.96
CA THR A 217 -19.94 -6.38 15.94
C THR A 217 -20.78 -5.97 17.14
N THR A 218 -22.10 -6.00 16.98
CA THR A 218 -23.06 -6.00 18.10
C THR A 218 -22.94 -7.32 18.89
N PRO A 219 -23.51 -7.41 20.12
CA PRO A 219 -23.61 -8.69 20.83
C PRO A 219 -24.36 -9.79 20.06
N ASN A 220 -25.22 -9.42 19.11
CA ASN A 220 -25.96 -10.35 18.25
C ASN A 220 -25.19 -10.76 16.98
N GLY A 221 -23.96 -10.26 16.79
CA GLY A 221 -23.10 -10.58 15.64
C GLY A 221 -23.30 -9.69 14.40
N ASP A 222 -24.10 -8.63 14.48
CA ASP A 222 -24.29 -7.70 13.35
C ASP A 222 -23.09 -6.76 13.20
N LEU A 223 -22.66 -6.50 11.96
CA LEU A 223 -21.53 -5.61 11.68
C LEU A 223 -21.92 -4.15 11.98
N THR A 224 -21.22 -3.53 12.93
CA THR A 224 -21.44 -2.13 13.35
C THR A 224 -20.87 -1.10 12.36
N GLY A 225 -20.07 -1.55 11.40
CA GLY A 225 -19.26 -0.70 10.54
C GLY A 225 -18.06 -0.04 11.24
N ARG A 226 -17.90 -0.12 12.56
CA ARG A 226 -16.73 0.45 13.26
C ARG A 226 -15.46 -0.30 12.90
N LEU A 227 -14.38 0.44 12.61
CA LEU A 227 -13.07 -0.15 12.31
C LEU A 227 -12.49 -0.87 13.53
N LEU A 228 -12.11 -2.12 13.34
CA LEU A 228 -11.48 -2.95 14.36
C LEU A 228 -10.07 -3.35 13.87
N HIS A 229 -9.03 -2.82 14.50
CA HIS A 229 -7.66 -3.30 14.32
C HIS A 229 -7.44 -4.45 15.29
N LYS A 230 -7.63 -5.67 14.80
CA LYS A 230 -7.58 -6.92 15.55
C LYS A 230 -6.27 -7.64 15.27
N VAL A 231 -5.49 -7.92 16.31
CA VAL A 231 -4.27 -8.75 16.24
C VAL A 231 -4.42 -9.94 17.20
N GLU A 232 -3.48 -10.87 17.16
CA GLU A 232 -3.41 -12.04 18.06
C GLU A 232 -2.18 -11.89 18.98
N ASP A 233 -2.18 -12.47 20.18
CA ASP A 233 -1.07 -12.33 21.15
C ASP A 233 0.27 -12.80 20.53
N ASN A 234 0.27 -13.88 19.73
CA ASN A 234 1.44 -14.39 18.98
C ASN A 234 1.51 -13.95 17.50
N THR A 235 0.62 -13.07 17.01
CA THR A 235 0.70 -12.50 15.64
C THR A 235 0.26 -11.05 15.67
N MET A 236 1.24 -10.15 15.86
CA MET A 236 1.04 -8.72 16.08
C MET A 236 0.85 -7.92 14.77
N GLU A 237 1.07 -8.56 13.62
CA GLU A 237 0.64 -8.09 12.31
C GLU A 237 -0.89 -8.17 12.16
N PHE A 238 -1.43 -7.26 11.35
CA PHE A 238 -2.85 -7.18 11.08
C PHE A 238 -3.19 -7.80 9.71
N PHE A 239 -4.16 -8.71 9.72
CA PHE A 239 -4.66 -9.49 8.58
C PHE A 239 -6.20 -9.58 8.62
N GLY A 240 -6.88 -8.51 8.21
CA GLY A 240 -8.33 -8.42 8.22
C GLY A 240 -9.01 -9.28 7.13
N PRO A 241 -10.28 -9.69 7.32
CA PRO A 241 -10.98 -10.55 6.37
C PRO A 241 -11.63 -9.77 5.21
N PHE A 242 -11.91 -8.47 5.36
CA PHE A 242 -12.59 -7.67 4.34
C PHE A 242 -11.58 -6.92 3.48
N THR A 243 -11.38 -7.36 2.23
CA THR A 243 -10.57 -6.59 1.27
C THR A 243 -11.37 -5.41 0.72
N MET A 244 -10.79 -4.23 0.82
CA MET A 244 -11.28 -2.98 0.25
C MET A 244 -10.42 -2.55 -0.94
N VAL A 245 -11.07 -1.97 -1.94
CA VAL A 245 -10.41 -1.25 -3.04
C VAL A 245 -11.03 0.15 -3.12
N ASN A 246 -10.19 1.18 -3.03
CA ASN A 246 -10.61 2.59 -2.96
C ASN A 246 -11.76 2.83 -1.96
N GLY A 247 -11.59 2.33 -0.72
CA GLY A 247 -12.54 2.57 0.37
C GLY A 247 -13.82 1.70 0.32
N THR A 248 -14.07 0.94 -0.74
CA THR A 248 -15.23 0.03 -0.86
C THR A 248 -14.83 -1.42 -0.64
N ILE A 249 -15.58 -2.18 0.17
CA ILE A 249 -15.38 -3.63 0.35
C ILE A 249 -15.85 -4.36 -0.91
N TRP A 250 -15.00 -5.24 -1.44
CA TRP A 250 -15.26 -6.10 -2.62
C TRP A 250 -16.06 -5.45 -3.76
N PRO A 251 -15.60 -4.33 -4.36
CA PRO A 251 -16.37 -3.60 -5.35
C PRO A 251 -16.40 -4.30 -6.71
N HIS A 252 -17.31 -3.86 -7.58
CA HIS A 252 -17.24 -4.13 -9.01
C HIS A 252 -16.90 -2.87 -9.83
N LEU A 253 -16.19 -3.03 -10.93
CA LEU A 253 -15.91 -1.99 -11.91
C LEU A 253 -16.50 -2.38 -13.28
N PRO A 254 -17.52 -1.65 -13.79
CA PRO A 254 -17.92 -1.75 -15.18
C PRO A 254 -16.80 -1.24 -16.10
N VAL A 255 -16.39 -2.06 -17.07
CA VAL A 255 -15.33 -1.72 -18.03
C VAL A 255 -15.80 -1.94 -19.47
N GLU A 256 -15.29 -1.14 -20.39
CA GLU A 256 -15.39 -1.40 -21.82
C GLU A 256 -14.46 -2.57 -22.20
N SER A 257 -14.79 -3.28 -23.28
CA SER A 257 -13.98 -4.38 -23.82
C SER A 257 -12.76 -3.85 -24.60
N ARG A 258 -11.84 -3.24 -23.86
CA ARG A 258 -10.63 -2.55 -24.33
C ARG A 258 -9.50 -2.65 -23.30
N GLN A 259 -8.33 -2.10 -23.60
CA GLN A 259 -7.26 -1.96 -22.60
C GLN A 259 -7.52 -0.84 -21.61
N TYR A 260 -7.18 -1.11 -20.34
CA TYR A 260 -7.18 -0.17 -19.21
C TYR A 260 -5.80 -0.16 -18.55
N ARG A 261 -5.43 0.97 -17.95
CA ARG A 261 -4.26 1.11 -17.08
C ARG A 261 -4.72 1.12 -15.63
N LEU A 262 -4.23 0.19 -14.82
CA LEU A 262 -4.53 0.09 -13.40
C LEU A 262 -3.26 0.43 -12.62
N ARG A 263 -3.30 1.52 -11.84
CA ARG A 263 -2.20 1.90 -10.96
C ARG A 263 -2.47 1.36 -9.56
N VAL A 264 -1.94 0.19 -9.26
CA VAL A 264 -2.22 -0.57 -8.04
C VAL A 264 -1.22 -0.21 -6.95
N LEU A 265 -1.72 0.03 -5.73
CA LEU A 265 -0.95 0.19 -4.50
C LEU A 265 -1.51 -0.76 -3.46
N ASN A 266 -0.64 -1.54 -2.80
CA ASN A 266 -0.98 -2.18 -1.54
C ASN A 266 -0.79 -1.20 -0.37
N GLY A 267 -1.91 -0.71 0.17
CA GLY A 267 -1.96 0.16 1.36
C GLY A 267 -2.38 -0.57 2.64
N SER A 268 -2.29 -1.90 2.69
CA SER A 268 -2.52 -2.68 3.92
C SER A 268 -1.45 -2.43 4.98
N ASN A 269 -1.79 -2.69 6.24
CA ASN A 269 -0.84 -2.59 7.35
C ASN A 269 0.29 -3.64 7.28
N ALA A 270 -0.04 -4.87 6.88
CA ALA A 270 0.91 -6.00 6.84
C ALA A 270 0.58 -7.05 5.77
N ARG A 271 -0.69 -7.18 5.34
CA ARG A 271 -1.09 -8.17 4.34
C ARG A 271 -0.39 -7.97 3.00
N THR A 272 0.41 -8.94 2.59
CA THR A 272 0.85 -9.12 1.20
C THR A 272 -0.29 -9.73 0.39
N TYR A 273 -0.47 -9.25 -0.84
CA TYR A 273 -1.38 -9.86 -1.81
C TYR A 273 -0.60 -10.64 -2.86
N ARG A 274 -1.13 -11.80 -3.30
CA ARG A 274 -0.75 -12.46 -4.54
C ARG A 274 -1.97 -12.44 -5.46
N LEU A 275 -2.01 -11.45 -6.35
CA LEU A 275 -3.16 -11.09 -7.16
C LEU A 275 -3.25 -11.99 -8.41
N VAL A 276 -4.37 -12.68 -8.55
CA VAL A 276 -4.71 -13.52 -9.70
C VAL A 276 -6.02 -13.02 -10.32
N LEU A 277 -6.07 -12.90 -11.65
CA LEU A 277 -7.29 -12.57 -12.39
C LEU A 277 -7.93 -13.86 -12.91
N LEU A 278 -9.20 -14.07 -12.60
CA LEU A 278 -9.98 -15.25 -12.98
C LEU A 278 -11.06 -14.90 -14.00
N ASP A 279 -11.28 -15.78 -14.98
CA ASP A 279 -12.42 -15.70 -15.91
C ASP A 279 -13.75 -16.11 -15.25
N GLY A 280 -14.85 -16.04 -16.03
CA GLY A 280 -16.18 -16.47 -15.57
C GLY A 280 -16.27 -17.96 -15.20
N ASN A 281 -15.30 -18.78 -15.60
CA ASN A 281 -15.18 -20.22 -15.30
C ASN A 281 -14.19 -20.51 -14.15
N GLY A 282 -13.60 -19.47 -13.52
CA GLY A 282 -12.60 -19.60 -12.47
C GLY A 282 -11.17 -19.92 -12.94
N ARG A 283 -10.88 -19.80 -14.25
CA ARG A 283 -9.55 -20.05 -14.82
C ARG A 283 -8.67 -18.81 -14.69
N SER A 284 -7.39 -19.01 -14.36
CA SER A 284 -6.41 -17.91 -14.33
C SER A 284 -6.15 -17.36 -15.73
N VAL A 285 -6.30 -16.04 -15.90
CA VAL A 285 -6.11 -15.31 -17.17
C VAL A 285 -5.05 -14.22 -17.04
N THR A 286 -3.97 -14.48 -16.28
CA THR A 286 -2.85 -13.55 -16.07
C THR A 286 -2.16 -13.08 -17.37
N GLY A 287 -2.28 -13.84 -18.46
CA GLY A 287 -1.81 -13.43 -19.79
C GLY A 287 -2.49 -12.18 -20.37
N ALA A 288 -3.65 -11.78 -19.83
CA ALA A 288 -4.33 -10.52 -20.16
C ALA A 288 -3.69 -9.28 -19.50
N ILE A 289 -2.71 -9.48 -18.60
CA ILE A 289 -2.09 -8.42 -17.80
C ILE A 289 -0.61 -8.29 -18.15
N ARG A 290 -0.16 -7.05 -18.37
CA ARG A 290 1.26 -6.70 -18.50
C ARG A 290 1.62 -5.63 -17.48
N GLN A 291 2.63 -5.90 -16.66
CA GLN A 291 3.20 -4.88 -15.79
C GLN A 291 4.11 -3.96 -16.62
N ILE A 292 3.85 -2.65 -16.55
CA ILE A 292 4.56 -1.61 -17.27
C ILE A 292 5.39 -0.70 -16.34
N GLY A 293 5.15 -0.76 -15.02
CA GLY A 293 5.87 0.04 -14.03
C GLY A 293 5.84 -0.53 -12.62
N THR A 294 6.71 0.01 -11.77
CA THR A 294 6.86 -0.28 -10.33
C THR A 294 6.88 1.03 -9.54
N ASP A 295 7.25 0.96 -8.26
CA ASP A 295 7.43 2.07 -7.32
C ASP A 295 8.09 3.34 -7.89
N GLY A 296 9.13 3.15 -8.72
CA GLY A 296 9.97 4.21 -9.29
C GLY A 296 9.64 4.59 -10.74
N GLY A 297 8.45 4.22 -11.22
CA GLY A 297 7.95 4.54 -12.55
C GLY A 297 8.02 3.37 -13.54
N LEU A 298 8.03 3.71 -14.83
CA LEU A 298 8.02 2.75 -15.93
C LEU A 298 9.23 1.80 -15.92
N LEU A 299 8.98 0.54 -16.27
CA LEU A 299 9.98 -0.49 -16.57
C LEU A 299 10.66 -0.20 -17.91
N ALA A 300 11.75 -0.92 -18.25
CA ALA A 300 12.37 -0.79 -19.56
C ALA A 300 11.52 -1.39 -20.69
N ARG A 301 10.79 -2.47 -20.36
CA ARG A 301 9.92 -3.25 -21.25
C ARG A 301 8.73 -3.77 -20.44
N PRO A 302 7.58 -4.07 -21.06
CA PRO A 302 6.46 -4.69 -20.36
C PRO A 302 6.79 -6.11 -19.90
N VAL A 303 6.48 -6.44 -18.65
CA VAL A 303 6.69 -7.78 -18.06
C VAL A 303 5.35 -8.52 -18.01
N SER A 304 5.36 -9.84 -18.27
CA SER A 304 4.17 -10.69 -18.11
C SER A 304 3.98 -11.06 -16.65
N ILE A 305 2.73 -11.08 -16.16
CA ILE A 305 2.45 -11.52 -14.80
C ILE A 305 2.77 -13.02 -14.65
N PRO A 306 3.43 -13.46 -13.57
CA PRO A 306 3.70 -14.89 -13.34
C PRO A 306 2.41 -15.73 -13.34
N PRO A 307 2.46 -17.02 -13.72
CA PRO A 307 1.29 -17.90 -13.69
C PRO A 307 0.62 -17.99 -12.31
N ALA A 308 1.41 -17.89 -11.24
CA ALA A 308 0.93 -17.90 -9.85
C ALA A 308 0.28 -16.57 -9.39
N GLY A 309 0.36 -15.50 -10.19
CA GLY A 309 -0.13 -14.17 -9.85
C GLY A 309 0.98 -13.14 -9.55
N LEU A 310 0.56 -11.89 -9.40
CA LEU A 310 1.42 -10.75 -9.02
C LEU A 310 1.50 -10.67 -7.50
N VAL A 311 2.69 -10.86 -6.92
CA VAL A 311 2.93 -10.55 -5.51
C VAL A 311 3.07 -9.03 -5.34
N LEU A 312 2.43 -8.48 -4.31
CA LEU A 312 2.46 -7.06 -3.96
C LEU A 312 2.41 -6.93 -2.42
N ALA A 313 3.57 -6.65 -1.81
CA ALA A 313 3.73 -6.40 -0.38
C ALA A 313 3.25 -4.97 0.00
N PRO A 314 3.00 -4.68 1.29
CA PRO A 314 2.64 -3.34 1.73
C PRO A 314 3.60 -2.25 1.21
N ALA A 315 3.03 -1.10 0.83
CA ALA A 315 3.67 0.04 0.19
C ALA A 315 4.19 -0.15 -1.26
N GLU A 316 4.23 -1.37 -1.81
CA GLU A 316 4.61 -1.59 -3.21
C GLU A 316 3.53 -1.11 -4.19
N ARG A 317 3.97 -0.60 -5.35
CA ARG A 317 3.11 -0.19 -6.47
C ARG A 317 3.40 -1.01 -7.72
N ALA A 318 2.32 -1.37 -8.42
CA ALA A 318 2.37 -1.98 -9.74
C ALA A 318 1.51 -1.18 -10.73
N ASP A 319 2.12 -0.76 -11.84
CA ASP A 319 1.42 -0.13 -12.96
C ASP A 319 1.15 -1.19 -14.02
N LEU A 320 -0.13 -1.50 -14.24
CA LEU A 320 -0.60 -2.66 -15.00
C LEU A 320 -1.44 -2.22 -16.19
N LEU A 321 -1.16 -2.77 -17.37
CA LEU A 321 -2.11 -2.78 -18.48
C LEU A 321 -2.90 -4.08 -18.45
N VAL A 322 -4.24 -3.97 -18.52
CA VAL A 322 -5.16 -5.10 -18.57
C VAL A 322 -5.99 -5.01 -19.84
N ASP A 323 -5.95 -6.07 -20.66
CA ASP A 323 -6.69 -6.16 -21.91
C ASP A 323 -8.04 -6.87 -21.74
N PHE A 324 -9.13 -6.09 -21.71
CA PHE A 324 -10.49 -6.63 -21.65
C PHE A 324 -11.10 -6.91 -23.04
N ARG A 325 -10.37 -6.74 -24.15
CA ARG A 325 -10.88 -7.02 -25.52
C ARG A 325 -11.37 -8.47 -25.72
N PRO A 326 -10.73 -9.52 -25.17
CA PRO A 326 -11.18 -10.90 -25.35
C PRO A 326 -12.46 -11.23 -24.58
N PHE A 327 -12.65 -10.63 -23.40
CA PHE A 327 -13.60 -11.08 -22.37
C PHE A 327 -14.99 -10.45 -22.49
N ARG A 328 -15.54 -10.38 -23.71
CA ARG A 328 -16.74 -9.59 -24.02
C ARG A 328 -17.98 -10.12 -23.30
N GLY A 329 -18.60 -9.29 -22.45
CA GLY A 329 -19.78 -9.70 -21.67
C GLY A 329 -19.45 -10.56 -20.45
N GLU A 330 -18.17 -10.86 -20.20
CA GLU A 330 -17.74 -11.67 -19.07
C GLU A 330 -17.61 -10.86 -17.76
N ARG A 331 -17.48 -11.62 -16.67
CA ARG A 331 -17.23 -11.11 -15.32
C ARG A 331 -15.93 -11.72 -14.84
N LEU A 332 -14.90 -10.89 -14.69
CA LEU A 332 -13.58 -11.33 -14.26
C LEU A 332 -13.39 -10.98 -12.78
N ARG A 333 -12.83 -11.89 -11.97
CA ARG A 333 -12.57 -11.64 -10.55
C ARG A 333 -11.08 -11.50 -10.29
N LEU A 334 -10.69 -10.40 -9.65
CA LEU A 334 -9.37 -10.28 -9.02
C LEU A 334 -9.45 -10.91 -7.64
N VAL A 335 -8.57 -11.87 -7.35
CA VAL A 335 -8.50 -12.60 -6.08
C VAL A 335 -7.09 -12.58 -5.51
N ASN A 336 -6.98 -12.70 -4.19
CA ASN A 336 -5.76 -12.97 -3.46
C ASN A 336 -5.53 -14.48 -3.33
N THR A 337 -4.27 -14.91 -3.37
CA THR A 337 -3.82 -16.28 -3.05
C THR A 337 -2.60 -16.30 -2.11
N ALA A 338 -2.26 -15.15 -1.49
CA ALA A 338 -1.20 -15.07 -0.49
C ALA A 338 -1.73 -15.40 0.91
N GLY A 339 -1.06 -16.33 1.58
CA GLY A 339 -1.22 -16.56 3.01
C GLY A 339 -0.69 -15.42 3.87
N SER A 340 -0.98 -15.44 5.17
CA SER A 340 -0.63 -14.38 6.11
C SER A 340 -0.30 -14.90 7.53
N PRO A 341 0.91 -14.67 8.08
CA PRO A 341 2.06 -13.98 7.47
C PRO A 341 2.54 -14.58 6.14
N PHE A 342 3.12 -13.75 5.28
CA PHE A 342 3.56 -14.17 3.95
C PHE A 342 5.02 -14.64 3.96
N ASP A 343 5.24 -15.89 3.61
CA ASP A 343 6.54 -16.59 3.60
C ASP A 343 7.10 -16.80 2.17
N GLY A 344 6.34 -16.43 1.14
CA GLY A 344 6.66 -16.69 -0.26
C GLY A 344 6.13 -18.01 -0.82
N SER A 345 5.63 -18.93 0.00
CA SER A 345 5.17 -20.25 -0.40
C SER A 345 4.03 -20.20 -1.43
N PRO A 346 3.89 -21.21 -2.31
CA PRO A 346 2.73 -21.33 -3.19
C PRO A 346 1.44 -21.55 -2.38
N SER A 347 0.30 -21.14 -2.94
CA SER A 347 -1.00 -21.49 -2.38
C SER A 347 -1.27 -22.98 -2.59
N ASN A 348 -1.67 -23.68 -1.53
CA ASN A 348 -2.17 -25.06 -1.63
C ASN A 348 -3.65 -25.09 -2.08
N GLN A 349 -4.35 -23.95 -2.01
CA GLN A 349 -5.72 -23.79 -2.51
C GLN A 349 -5.74 -23.27 -3.95
N ALA A 350 -6.73 -23.70 -4.72
CA ALA A 350 -7.00 -23.13 -6.04
C ALA A 350 -7.36 -21.63 -5.93
N PRO A 351 -6.94 -20.78 -6.89
CA PRO A 351 -7.27 -19.36 -6.86
C PRO A 351 -8.77 -19.09 -6.73
N GLY A 352 -9.15 -18.26 -5.76
CA GLY A 352 -10.55 -17.94 -5.47
C GLY A 352 -11.26 -18.90 -4.50
N THR A 353 -10.59 -19.94 -4.02
CA THR A 353 -11.03 -20.76 -2.88
C THR A 353 -10.58 -20.11 -1.55
N PRO A 354 -11.43 -20.06 -0.52
CA PRO A 354 -11.03 -19.65 0.84
C PRO A 354 -9.86 -20.47 1.41
N ASP A 355 -8.92 -19.78 2.05
CA ASP A 355 -7.84 -20.39 2.84
C ASP A 355 -7.84 -19.75 4.25
N PRO A 356 -8.84 -20.07 5.10
CA PRO A 356 -8.89 -19.53 6.45
C PRO A 356 -7.68 -19.96 7.30
N THR A 357 -7.10 -21.15 7.06
CA THR A 357 -5.86 -21.62 7.68
C THR A 357 -4.71 -20.62 7.55
N ASN A 358 -4.58 -19.99 6.37
CA ASN A 358 -3.55 -18.99 6.10
C ASN A 358 -4.08 -17.54 6.22
N ARG A 359 -5.06 -17.32 7.11
CA ARG A 359 -5.72 -16.03 7.36
C ARG A 359 -6.31 -15.35 6.11
N LEU A 360 -6.92 -16.13 5.22
CA LEU A 360 -7.58 -15.68 3.99
C LEU A 360 -8.99 -16.31 3.82
N PRO A 361 -9.96 -15.98 4.70
CA PRO A 361 -11.30 -16.57 4.64
C PRO A 361 -12.10 -16.09 3.42
N TYR A 362 -11.75 -14.94 2.86
CA TYR A 362 -12.39 -14.34 1.69
C TYR A 362 -11.29 -13.92 0.69
N PRO A 363 -11.06 -14.69 -0.39
CA PRO A 363 -9.98 -14.41 -1.34
C PRO A 363 -10.34 -13.27 -2.31
N ASP A 364 -11.60 -12.88 -2.42
CA ASP A 364 -12.04 -11.87 -3.40
C ASP A 364 -11.47 -10.47 -3.09
N VAL A 365 -11.02 -9.77 -4.15
CA VAL A 365 -10.55 -8.37 -4.09
C VAL A 365 -11.54 -7.45 -4.78
N MET A 366 -11.84 -7.69 -6.07
CA MET A 366 -12.83 -6.94 -6.85
C MET A 366 -13.27 -7.70 -8.11
N GLU A 367 -14.34 -7.25 -8.76
CA GLU A 367 -14.86 -7.81 -10.01
C GLU A 367 -14.82 -6.78 -11.15
N PHE A 368 -14.37 -7.17 -12.34
CA PHE A 368 -14.52 -6.40 -13.58
C PHE A 368 -15.73 -6.93 -14.36
N ARG A 369 -16.66 -6.04 -14.73
CA ARG A 369 -17.83 -6.38 -15.56
C ARG A 369 -17.60 -5.82 -16.96
N VAL A 370 -17.23 -6.69 -17.90
CA VAL A 370 -16.84 -6.28 -19.24
C VAL A 370 -18.07 -6.10 -20.13
N SER A 371 -18.21 -4.93 -20.75
CA SER A 371 -19.31 -4.67 -21.68
C SER A 371 -19.24 -5.59 -22.90
N GLY A 372 -20.40 -6.15 -23.28
CA GLY A 372 -20.53 -6.92 -24.53
C GLY A 372 -20.36 -6.08 -25.80
N GLN A 373 -20.58 -4.76 -25.73
CA GLN A 373 -20.50 -3.86 -26.88
C GLN A 373 -19.10 -3.82 -27.50
N ARG A 374 -19.00 -3.79 -28.83
CA ARG A 374 -17.71 -3.70 -29.52
C ARG A 374 -17.16 -2.28 -29.49
N VAL A 375 -15.92 -2.15 -29.03
CA VAL A 375 -15.15 -0.90 -28.97
C VAL A 375 -13.94 -1.06 -29.88
N ASN A 376 -13.62 -0.02 -30.66
CA ASN A 376 -12.41 0.02 -31.47
C ASN A 376 -11.25 0.54 -30.61
N ASP A 377 -10.47 -0.37 -30.02
CA ASP A 377 -9.29 -0.05 -29.22
C ASP A 377 -8.02 -0.44 -29.98
N THR A 378 -7.46 0.54 -30.69
CA THR A 378 -6.27 0.42 -31.54
C THR A 378 -4.95 0.56 -30.79
N PHE A 379 -4.97 0.73 -29.46
CA PHE A 379 -3.75 0.81 -28.67
C PHE A 379 -2.95 -0.50 -28.75
N VAL A 380 -1.67 -0.38 -29.05
CA VAL A 380 -0.69 -1.47 -29.08
C VAL A 380 0.42 -1.11 -28.11
N LEU A 381 0.67 -2.00 -27.15
CA LEU A 381 1.68 -1.83 -26.13
C LEU A 381 3.10 -1.92 -26.75
N PRO A 382 3.92 -0.85 -26.71
CA PRO A 382 5.28 -0.90 -27.26
C PRO A 382 6.20 -1.80 -26.43
N GLU A 383 7.14 -2.47 -27.10
CA GLU A 383 8.13 -3.35 -26.44
C GLU A 383 9.11 -2.60 -25.53
N ARG A 384 9.38 -1.32 -25.83
CA ARG A 384 10.21 -0.42 -25.03
C ARG A 384 9.31 0.65 -24.41
N LEU A 385 9.41 0.81 -23.10
CA LEU A 385 8.62 1.77 -22.33
C LEU A 385 9.47 2.97 -21.91
N ALA A 386 10.55 2.73 -21.14
CA ALA A 386 11.43 3.79 -20.66
C ALA A 386 12.90 3.57 -21.06
N SER A 387 13.62 4.68 -21.24
CA SER A 387 15.05 4.72 -21.54
C SER A 387 15.85 5.02 -20.28
N PHE A 388 16.36 3.96 -19.65
CA PHE A 388 17.34 4.09 -18.59
C PHE A 388 18.65 4.58 -19.20
N ARG A 389 19.09 5.80 -18.83
CA ARG A 389 20.49 6.16 -18.99
C ARG A 389 21.27 5.18 -18.14
N GLY A 390 21.90 4.19 -18.79
CA GLY A 390 22.82 3.30 -18.10
C GLY A 390 23.83 4.18 -17.39
N ALA A 391 24.07 3.91 -16.11
CA ALA A 391 25.22 4.49 -15.44
C ALA A 391 26.42 4.14 -16.33
N ALA A 392 27.09 5.17 -16.87
CA ALA A 392 28.38 4.99 -17.49
C ALA A 392 29.29 4.52 -16.36
N CYS A 393 29.40 3.19 -16.23
CA CYS A 393 30.15 2.56 -15.17
C CYS A 393 31.55 3.17 -15.17
N CYS A 394 32.10 3.48 -13.99
CA CYS A 394 33.42 4.13 -13.83
C CYS A 394 34.61 3.23 -14.25
N ALA A 395 34.40 2.35 -15.22
CA ALA A 395 35.39 1.57 -15.95
C ALA A 395 36.25 2.46 -16.86
N ARG A 396 37.00 3.42 -16.27
CA ARG A 396 38.30 3.95 -16.75
C ARG A 396 38.83 5.12 -15.87
N ARG A 397 39.14 4.84 -14.60
CA ARG A 397 40.39 5.34 -13.98
C ARG A 397 40.96 4.28 -13.04
N ARG A 398 41.89 3.46 -13.55
CA ARG A 398 42.80 2.66 -12.69
C ARG A 398 43.82 3.61 -12.05
N GLY A 399 43.38 4.36 -11.04
CA GLY A 399 44.27 5.02 -10.07
C GLY A 399 44.51 4.07 -8.92
N GLY A 400 45.75 3.64 -8.71
CA GLY A 400 46.09 2.63 -7.72
C GLY A 400 45.91 3.16 -6.29
N TRP A 401 45.09 2.47 -5.50
CA TRP A 401 45.10 2.62 -4.04
C TRP A 401 46.07 1.59 -3.45
N HIS A 402 47.21 2.05 -2.96
CA HIS A 402 48.16 1.20 -2.23
C HIS A 402 47.61 0.88 -0.84
N ALA A 403 47.13 -0.34 -0.66
CA ALA A 403 46.85 -0.88 0.67
C ALA A 403 48.17 -1.23 1.38
N HIS A 404 48.53 -0.48 2.42
CA HIS A 404 49.62 -0.87 3.33
C HIS A 404 49.17 -2.00 4.24
N ALA A 405 49.50 -3.25 3.87
CA ALA A 405 49.46 -4.38 4.78
C ALA A 405 50.76 -4.40 5.64
N PRO A 406 50.68 -4.64 6.96
CA PRO A 406 51.87 -4.71 7.81
C PRO A 406 52.65 -6.00 7.54
N ARG A 407 53.97 -5.88 7.31
CA ARG A 407 54.84 -7.05 7.15
C ARG A 407 55.12 -7.69 8.52
N ALA A 408 54.63 -8.91 8.72
CA ALA A 408 55.18 -9.78 9.76
C ALA A 408 56.67 -10.06 9.48
N ARG A 409 57.53 -9.90 10.50
CA ARG A 409 58.92 -10.35 10.47
C ARG A 409 59.10 -11.47 11.50
N THR A 410 59.55 -12.63 11.04
CA THR A 410 59.92 -13.77 11.89
C THR A 410 61.43 -13.78 12.16
N GLY A 411 61.79 -13.92 13.43
CA GLY A 411 62.93 -14.70 13.89
C GLY A 411 64.35 -14.09 13.84
N GLN A 412 64.88 -13.77 15.02
CA GLN A 412 66.21 -14.24 15.45
C GLN A 412 66.29 -14.31 16.98
N ARG A 413 66.92 -15.38 17.50
CA ARG A 413 67.28 -15.54 18.94
C ARG A 413 68.62 -14.81 19.21
N VAL A 414 69.07 -14.53 20.44
CA VAL A 414 69.75 -15.50 21.35
C VAL A 414 70.17 -14.82 22.68
N ARG A 415 69.95 -15.53 23.82
CA ARG A 415 70.58 -15.50 25.18
C ARG A 415 70.50 -14.25 26.11
N GLY A 416 70.20 -14.53 27.39
CA GLY A 416 70.48 -13.66 28.56
C GLY A 416 69.54 -13.89 29.75
N THR A 417 69.88 -14.78 30.69
CA THR A 417 69.21 -15.05 31.99
C THR A 417 70.16 -14.72 33.15
N PRO A 418 69.73 -14.67 34.44
CA PRO A 418 68.38 -14.77 35.03
C PRO A 418 68.00 -13.42 35.73
N ASP A 419 67.21 -13.25 36.81
CA ASP A 419 66.46 -14.12 37.74
C ASP A 419 65.34 -13.32 38.48
N ALA A 420 64.60 -14.01 39.37
CA ALA A 420 63.83 -13.56 40.56
C ALA A 420 62.36 -14.01 40.58
N ALA A 421 61.95 -14.65 41.68
CA ALA A 421 60.65 -15.31 41.85
C ALA A 421 59.75 -14.62 42.90
N HIS A 422 58.43 -14.65 42.65
CA HIS A 422 57.32 -14.87 43.59
C HIS A 422 56.02 -14.76 42.77
N ASP A 423 55.17 -15.78 42.60
CA ASP A 423 54.46 -16.66 43.56
C ASP A 423 53.25 -15.97 44.26
N ARG A 424 52.07 -16.59 44.08
CA ARG A 424 50.73 -16.34 44.69
C ARG A 424 50.03 -15.03 44.30
N GLY A 425 48.70 -14.98 44.14
CA GLY A 425 47.69 -16.05 44.19
C GLY A 425 46.46 -15.66 45.01
N HIS A 426 45.26 -15.78 44.41
CA HIS A 426 43.93 -15.56 45.01
C HIS A 426 43.63 -14.12 45.52
N ARG A 427 42.44 -13.55 45.28
CA ARG A 427 41.10 -14.16 45.29
C ARG A 427 40.23 -13.72 44.11
#